data_AF-A0A151X6R5-F1
#
_entry.id   AF-A0A151X6R5-F1
#
_cell.length_a   1.000
_cell.length_b   1.000
_cell.length_c   1.000
_cell.angle_alpha   90.00
_cell.angle_beta   90.00
_cell.angle_gamma   90.00
#
_symmetry.space_group_name_H-M   'P 1'
#
loop_
_entity.id
_entity.type
_entity.pdbx_description
1 polymer ?
#
loop_
_entity_poly.entity_id
_entity_poly.type
_entity_poly.pdbx_seq_one_letter_code
_entity_poly.pdbx_strand_id
1 'polypeptide(L)'
;LLHFSRHFSVLCKIDYFACIQKLHIYILIMQSQFLKIIIFLQDFIDWIQNSKIDIFATNFWDVAKFNRLCILLELGILFAVDNLIENLIYIIQKELYFMPPECVIDLWLLSQELSLNIVRDVSLAFCLDRFNDLPLNSIYELSKENFLNLVGNINVESTKSYLHQVANKWMDHHNDFTIPLDILKNKETTILYSIISSENPDIDSEQFIHCWDGNDFFELTSIKYPKDIIDRCTGEHILEGMKIVGRRYSLYLCGGEFYYGTGKFNKNVWRYCLISKKWFLETVMPNGRVNMTIAFVKNKLIFVGGRGDTATTDVDIYDIYTGNFNYTVV
;
A
#
# COMPACT_ATOMS: atom_id res chain seq x y z
N LEU A 1 24.45 14.34 -9.32
CA LEU A 1 23.73 14.48 -10.61
C LEU A 1 24.15 13.44 -11.63
N LEU A 2 25.36 13.52 -12.22
CA LEU A 2 25.86 12.58 -13.24
C LEU A 2 25.86 11.10 -12.83
N HIS A 3 26.14 10.80 -11.57
CA HIS A 3 26.23 9.41 -11.08
C HIS A 3 24.87 8.81 -10.70
N PHE A 4 23.84 9.65 -10.51
CA PHE A 4 22.53 9.24 -9.96
C PHE A 4 21.40 9.24 -11.00
N SER A 5 21.62 9.84 -12.16
CA SER A 5 20.66 9.91 -13.25
C SER A 5 21.32 9.42 -14.54
N ARG A 6 20.73 8.38 -15.14
CA ARG A 6 21.13 7.90 -16.47
C ARG A 6 20.88 8.97 -17.54
N HIS A 7 19.90 9.84 -17.32
CA HIS A 7 19.61 10.94 -18.22
C HIS A 7 20.71 12.01 -18.20
N PHE A 8 21.13 12.47 -17.03
CA PHE A 8 22.24 13.43 -16.90
C PHE A 8 23.58 12.84 -17.36
N SER A 9 23.83 11.55 -17.12
CA SER A 9 25.06 10.89 -17.57
C SER A 9 25.17 10.80 -19.10
N VAL A 10 24.05 10.69 -19.81
CA VAL A 10 23.96 10.74 -21.27
C VAL A 10 23.98 12.19 -21.78
N LEU A 11 23.24 13.11 -21.16
CA LEU A 11 23.16 14.51 -21.57
C LEU A 11 24.48 15.27 -21.45
N CYS A 12 25.22 15.09 -20.36
CA CYS A 12 26.52 15.74 -20.20
C CYS A 12 27.62 15.15 -21.10
N LYS A 13 27.38 14.01 -21.75
CA LYS A 13 28.26 13.46 -22.80
C LYS A 13 27.99 14.05 -24.19
N ILE A 14 26.83 14.67 -24.41
CA ILE A 14 26.37 15.07 -25.75
C ILE A 14 26.17 16.59 -25.87
N ASP A 15 25.52 17.26 -24.91
CA ASP A 15 25.47 18.72 -24.86
C ASP A 15 24.77 19.25 -23.58
N TYR A 16 25.47 20.08 -22.80
CA TYR A 16 24.97 20.68 -21.55
C TYR A 16 23.77 21.62 -21.78
N PHE A 17 23.70 22.28 -22.94
CA PHE A 17 22.63 23.22 -23.29
C PHE A 17 21.25 22.55 -23.46
N ALA A 18 21.20 21.32 -23.97
CA ALA A 18 19.95 20.58 -24.13
C ALA A 18 19.29 20.23 -22.78
N CYS A 19 20.11 20.07 -21.72
CA CYS A 19 19.62 19.80 -20.38
C CYS A 19 18.93 21.03 -19.78
N ILE A 20 19.56 22.20 -19.92
CA ILE A 20 18.99 23.47 -19.48
C ILE A 20 17.72 23.78 -20.28
N GLN A 21 17.72 23.57 -21.59
CA GLN A 21 16.53 23.80 -22.42
C GLN A 21 15.35 22.92 -22.04
N LYS A 22 15.56 21.63 -21.71
CA LYS A 22 14.47 20.77 -21.24
C LYS A 22 13.97 21.14 -19.84
N LEU A 23 14.86 21.53 -18.93
CA LEU A 23 14.47 22.09 -17.62
C LEU A 23 13.61 23.35 -17.84
N HIS A 24 14.06 24.23 -18.74
CA HIS A 24 13.37 25.47 -19.10
C HIS A 24 12.02 25.20 -19.79
N ILE A 25 11.94 24.18 -20.66
CA ILE A 25 10.70 23.76 -21.33
C ILE A 25 9.73 23.13 -20.34
N TYR A 26 10.17 22.29 -19.40
CA TYR A 26 9.31 21.76 -18.35
C TYR A 26 8.79 22.88 -17.42
N ILE A 27 9.66 23.82 -17.05
CA ILE A 27 9.30 25.04 -16.31
C ILE A 27 8.30 25.91 -17.12
N LEU A 28 8.42 25.96 -18.45
CA LEU A 28 7.52 26.69 -19.35
C LEU A 28 6.18 25.96 -19.58
N ILE A 29 6.16 24.63 -19.60
CA ILE A 29 4.94 23.82 -19.75
C ILE A 29 4.07 23.89 -18.49
N MET A 30 4.67 24.01 -17.30
CA MET A 30 3.98 24.11 -16.01
C MET A 30 3.55 25.55 -15.64
N GLN A 31 3.07 26.33 -16.61
CA GLN A 31 2.63 27.72 -16.41
C GLN A 31 1.34 27.83 -15.58
N SER A 32 1.49 27.72 -14.26
CA SER A 32 0.69 28.43 -13.24
C SER A 32 1.31 28.40 -11.82
N GLN A 33 2.41 27.69 -11.57
CA GLN A 33 2.95 27.50 -10.20
C GLN A 33 4.48 27.56 -10.07
N PHE A 34 5.13 28.51 -10.76
CA PHE A 34 6.60 28.66 -10.80
C PHE A 34 7.30 28.65 -9.43
N LEU A 35 6.72 29.28 -8.39
CA LEU A 35 7.33 29.36 -7.06
C LEU A 35 7.28 28.02 -6.29
N LYS A 36 6.25 27.20 -6.51
CA LYS A 36 6.10 25.89 -5.88
C LYS A 36 7.14 24.90 -6.42
N ILE A 37 7.41 24.95 -7.72
CA ILE A 37 8.40 24.10 -8.40
C ILE A 37 9.81 24.27 -7.81
N ILE A 38 10.18 25.49 -7.37
CA ILE A 38 11.52 25.74 -6.79
C ILE A 38 11.73 24.99 -5.47
N ILE A 39 10.74 25.02 -4.57
CA ILE A 39 10.82 24.30 -3.27
C ILE A 39 10.89 22.79 -3.52
N PHE A 40 10.13 22.28 -4.48
CA PHE A 40 10.07 20.84 -4.78
C PHE A 40 11.27 20.33 -5.57
N LEU A 41 11.90 21.18 -6.38
CA LEU A 41 13.20 20.89 -6.96
C LEU A 41 14.28 20.79 -5.89
N GLN A 42 14.18 21.56 -4.79
CA GLN A 42 15.11 21.45 -3.67
C GLN A 42 15.03 20.08 -3.02
N ASP A 43 13.82 19.53 -2.78
CA ASP A 43 13.66 18.17 -2.25
C ASP A 43 14.33 17.10 -3.14
N PHE A 44 14.22 17.27 -4.46
CA PHE A 44 14.86 16.38 -5.43
C PHE A 44 16.39 16.51 -5.38
N ILE A 45 16.91 17.74 -5.30
CA ILE A 45 18.35 18.01 -5.16
C ILE A 45 18.87 17.43 -3.84
N ASP A 46 18.15 17.64 -2.74
CA ASP A 46 18.51 17.16 -1.41
C ASP A 46 18.55 15.63 -1.37
N TRP A 47 17.60 14.95 -2.01
CA TRP A 47 17.65 13.51 -2.14
C TRP A 47 18.84 13.05 -2.99
N ILE A 48 19.14 13.70 -4.10
CA ILE A 48 20.32 13.37 -4.91
C ILE A 48 21.62 13.51 -4.10
N GLN A 49 21.70 14.52 -3.23
CA GLN A 49 22.90 14.77 -2.44
C GLN A 49 23.02 13.82 -1.25
N ASN A 50 21.93 13.54 -0.56
CA ASN A 50 21.96 12.92 0.76
C ASN A 50 21.18 11.59 0.85
N SER A 51 20.51 11.16 -0.22
CA SER A 51 19.59 10.01 -0.26
C SER A 51 18.50 10.04 0.81
N LYS A 52 18.18 11.24 1.33
CA LYS A 52 17.19 11.46 2.38
C LYS A 52 16.16 12.48 1.90
N ILE A 53 14.90 12.21 2.25
CA ILE A 53 13.77 13.12 2.02
C ILE A 53 13.06 13.31 3.35
N ASP A 54 12.93 14.56 3.78
CA ASP A 54 12.31 14.93 5.07
C ASP A 54 10.76 14.96 5.02
N ILE A 55 10.16 14.73 3.84
CA ILE A 55 8.69 14.68 3.66
C ILE A 55 8.02 13.67 4.63
N PHE A 56 8.76 12.62 5.00
CA PHE A 56 8.24 11.46 5.71
C PHE A 56 8.67 11.39 7.19
N ALA A 57 9.25 12.47 7.74
CA ALA A 57 9.69 12.47 9.14
C ALA A 57 8.54 12.38 10.14
N THR A 58 7.31 12.66 9.73
CA THR A 58 6.11 12.47 10.55
C THR A 58 5.06 11.66 9.81
N ASN A 59 4.38 10.76 10.54
CA ASN A 59 3.35 9.85 10.01
C ASN A 59 2.03 10.59 9.63
N PHE A 60 1.96 11.90 9.84
CA PHE A 60 0.78 12.68 9.51
C PHE A 60 0.83 13.14 8.05
N TRP A 61 -0.03 12.60 7.21
CA TRP A 61 -0.15 13.03 5.82
C TRP A 61 -1.04 14.26 5.69
N ASP A 62 -0.62 15.17 4.81
CA ASP A 62 -1.41 16.29 4.36
C ASP A 62 -1.29 16.46 2.85
N VAL A 63 -2.13 17.32 2.29
CA VAL A 63 -2.15 17.62 0.84
C VAL A 63 -0.81 18.19 0.35
N ALA A 64 -0.06 18.92 1.18
CA ALA A 64 1.22 19.49 0.79
C ALA A 64 2.29 18.40 0.63
N LYS A 65 2.38 17.46 1.57
CA LYS A 65 3.26 16.28 1.48
C LYS A 65 2.91 15.40 0.30
N PHE A 66 1.62 15.20 0.04
CA PHE A 66 1.15 14.47 -1.12
C PHE A 66 1.62 15.13 -2.44
N ASN A 67 1.44 16.45 -2.56
CA ASN A 67 1.90 17.18 -3.74
C ASN A 67 3.43 17.09 -3.93
N ARG A 68 4.19 17.18 -2.84
CA ARG A 68 5.65 16.99 -2.87
C ARG A 68 6.03 15.60 -3.38
N LEU A 69 5.36 14.57 -2.89
CA LEU A 69 5.56 13.18 -3.31
C LEU A 69 5.29 13.00 -4.81
N CYS A 70 4.18 13.53 -5.32
CA CYS A 70 3.82 13.44 -6.74
C CYS A 70 4.88 14.09 -7.64
N ILE A 71 5.35 15.28 -7.26
CA ILE A 71 6.38 15.99 -8.02
C ILE A 71 7.70 15.23 -7.98
N LEU A 72 8.09 14.65 -6.85
CA LEU A 72 9.29 13.81 -6.78
C LEU A 72 9.18 12.56 -7.65
N LEU A 73 7.99 11.95 -7.78
CA LEU A 73 7.77 10.84 -8.72
C LEU A 73 7.97 11.30 -10.16
N GLU A 74 7.34 12.41 -10.55
CA GLU A 74 7.47 12.98 -11.90
C GLU A 74 8.93 13.32 -12.23
N LEU A 75 9.63 14.01 -11.33
CA LEU A 75 11.05 14.34 -11.49
C LEU A 75 11.91 13.08 -11.52
N GLY A 76 11.64 12.10 -10.65
CA GLY A 76 12.33 10.81 -10.63
C GLY A 76 12.25 10.10 -11.98
N ILE A 77 11.06 10.07 -12.59
CA ILE A 77 10.84 9.48 -13.91
C ILE A 77 11.48 10.32 -15.01
N LEU A 78 11.24 11.64 -15.01
CA LEU A 78 11.77 12.57 -16.01
C LEU A 78 13.30 12.49 -16.11
N PHE A 79 13.97 12.37 -14.96
CA PHE A 79 15.42 12.28 -14.88
C PHE A 79 15.94 10.83 -14.78
N ALA A 80 15.09 9.81 -14.88
CA ALA A 80 15.46 8.39 -14.80
C ALA A 80 16.36 8.09 -13.57
N VAL A 81 15.86 8.42 -12.39
CA VAL A 81 16.51 8.19 -11.09
C VAL A 81 15.87 6.97 -10.43
N ASP A 82 16.25 5.77 -10.89
CA ASP A 82 15.62 4.48 -10.51
C ASP A 82 15.54 4.29 -8.99
N ASN A 83 16.63 4.56 -8.26
CA ASN A 83 16.68 4.44 -6.80
C ASN A 83 15.69 5.37 -6.08
N LEU A 84 15.44 6.57 -6.62
CA LEU A 84 14.44 7.48 -6.06
C LEU A 84 13.05 6.91 -6.28
N ILE A 85 12.76 6.49 -7.51
CA ILE A 85 11.48 5.90 -7.89
C ILE A 85 11.18 4.69 -7.00
N GLU A 86 12.13 3.77 -6.84
CA GLU A 86 11.99 2.59 -5.98
C GLU A 86 11.70 2.95 -4.52
N ASN A 87 12.41 3.96 -3.98
CA ASN A 87 12.20 4.44 -2.62
C ASN A 87 10.82 5.07 -2.45
N LEU A 88 10.39 5.94 -3.38
CA LEU A 88 9.07 6.57 -3.34
C LEU A 88 7.96 5.52 -3.46
N ILE A 89 8.11 4.53 -4.34
CA ILE A 89 7.20 3.40 -4.48
C ILE A 89 7.11 2.60 -3.17
N TYR A 90 8.23 2.36 -2.49
CA TYR A 90 8.24 1.69 -1.19
C TYR A 90 7.47 2.50 -0.14
N ILE A 91 7.73 3.79 -0.05
CA ILE A 91 7.09 4.70 0.92
C ILE A 91 5.58 4.78 0.67
N ILE A 92 5.16 4.95 -0.58
CA ILE A 92 3.74 4.95 -0.96
C ILE A 92 3.08 3.68 -0.46
N GLN A 93 3.62 2.52 -0.81
CA GLN A 93 3.00 1.26 -0.42
C GLN A 93 2.94 1.05 1.08
N LYS A 94 3.96 1.51 1.81
CA LYS A 94 4.02 1.40 3.26
C LYS A 94 2.97 2.27 3.93
N GLU A 95 2.85 3.52 3.48
CA GLU A 95 2.10 4.56 4.17
C GLU A 95 0.74 4.87 3.52
N LEU A 96 0.36 4.19 2.43
CA LEU A 96 -0.85 4.46 1.63
C LEU A 96 -2.12 4.53 2.48
N TYR A 97 -2.27 3.63 3.45
CA TYR A 97 -3.46 3.57 4.29
C TYR A 97 -3.64 4.79 5.21
N PHE A 98 -2.57 5.55 5.46
CA PHE A 98 -2.56 6.79 6.22
C PHE A 98 -2.74 8.03 5.34
N MET A 99 -2.75 7.88 4.01
CA MET A 99 -3.00 9.01 3.11
C MET A 99 -4.47 9.46 3.20
N PRO A 100 -4.73 10.78 3.13
CA PRO A 100 -6.08 11.31 3.06
C PRO A 100 -6.79 10.78 1.79
N PRO A 101 -8.03 10.27 1.89
CA PRO A 101 -8.78 9.75 0.74
C PRO A 101 -8.91 10.75 -0.40
N GLU A 102 -8.85 12.06 -0.10
CA GLU A 102 -8.96 13.14 -1.08
C GLU A 102 -7.85 13.10 -2.14
N CYS A 103 -6.69 12.52 -1.82
CA CYS A 103 -5.52 12.52 -2.69
C CYS A 103 -5.34 11.23 -3.51
N VAL A 104 -6.00 10.12 -3.13
CA VAL A 104 -5.63 8.80 -3.66
C VAL A 104 -6.15 8.57 -5.08
N ILE A 105 -7.25 9.22 -5.48
CA ILE A 105 -7.69 9.21 -6.88
C ILE A 105 -6.63 9.88 -7.77
N ASP A 106 -6.10 11.03 -7.36
CA ASP A 106 -5.05 11.72 -8.11
C ASP A 106 -3.78 10.88 -8.20
N LEU A 107 -3.40 10.20 -7.12
CA LEU A 107 -2.27 9.26 -7.12
C LEU A 107 -2.47 8.11 -8.10
N TRP A 108 -3.68 7.55 -8.11
CA TRP A 108 -4.05 6.47 -9.01
C TRP A 108 -3.97 6.94 -10.46
N LEU A 109 -4.54 8.09 -10.81
CA LEU A 109 -4.49 8.64 -12.18
C LEU A 109 -3.05 8.97 -12.60
N LEU A 110 -2.30 9.69 -11.76
CA LEU A 110 -0.91 10.04 -12.02
C LEU A 110 -0.05 8.80 -12.26
N SER A 111 -0.24 7.74 -11.46
CA SER A 111 0.52 6.51 -11.64
C SER A 111 0.19 5.77 -12.95
N GLN A 112 -0.99 5.97 -13.54
CA GLN A 112 -1.31 5.47 -14.88
C GLN A 112 -0.54 6.26 -15.94
N GLU A 113 -0.56 7.59 -15.87
CA GLU A 113 0.17 8.48 -16.78
C GLU A 113 1.67 8.19 -16.76
N LEU A 114 2.21 7.98 -15.56
CA LEU A 114 3.61 7.67 -15.31
C LEU A 114 3.97 6.19 -15.53
N SER A 115 3.02 5.33 -15.89
CA SER A 115 3.22 3.88 -16.10
C SER A 115 3.81 3.14 -14.89
N LEU A 116 3.51 3.60 -13.67
CA LEU A 116 3.93 3.00 -12.41
C LEU A 116 2.92 1.93 -11.96
N ASN A 117 2.94 0.76 -12.61
CA ASN A 117 1.95 -0.31 -12.41
C ASN A 117 1.70 -0.68 -10.94
N ILE A 118 2.76 -0.82 -10.13
CA ILE A 118 2.60 -1.16 -8.70
C ILE A 118 1.83 -0.06 -7.97
N VAL A 119 2.17 1.21 -8.18
CA VAL A 119 1.50 2.34 -7.53
C VAL A 119 0.06 2.46 -8.01
N ARG A 120 -0.18 2.25 -9.30
CA ARG A 120 -1.52 2.21 -9.89
C ARG A 120 -2.39 1.18 -9.20
N ASP A 121 -1.91 -0.06 -9.12
CA ASP A 121 -2.70 -1.19 -8.65
C ASP A 121 -2.97 -1.07 -7.14
N VAL A 122 -1.99 -0.64 -6.33
CA VAL A 122 -2.23 -0.40 -4.89
C VAL A 122 -3.13 0.79 -4.63
N SER A 123 -3.02 1.87 -5.41
CA SER A 123 -3.88 3.06 -5.26
C SER A 123 -5.32 2.76 -5.65
N LEU A 124 -5.53 2.01 -6.75
CA LEU A 124 -6.86 1.51 -7.11
C LEU A 124 -7.41 0.60 -6.01
N ALA A 125 -6.61 -0.32 -5.47
CA ALA A 125 -7.04 -1.21 -4.40
C ALA A 125 -7.45 -0.43 -3.13
N PHE A 126 -6.76 0.66 -2.80
CA PHE A 126 -7.19 1.58 -1.75
C PHE A 126 -8.53 2.25 -2.09
N CYS A 127 -8.68 2.79 -3.30
CA CYS A 127 -9.93 3.42 -3.74
C CYS A 127 -11.13 2.45 -3.66
N LEU A 128 -10.90 1.18 -3.96
CA LEU A 128 -11.91 0.13 -3.85
C LEU A 128 -12.27 -0.17 -2.39
N ASP A 129 -11.28 -0.29 -1.51
CA ASP A 129 -11.48 -0.58 -0.09
C ASP A 129 -12.14 0.60 0.67
N ARG A 130 -11.80 1.84 0.31
CA ARG A 130 -12.30 3.06 0.95
C ARG A 130 -13.25 3.87 0.08
N PHE A 131 -13.97 3.21 -0.83
CA PHE A 131 -14.81 3.88 -1.83
C PHE A 131 -15.78 4.91 -1.24
N ASN A 132 -16.40 4.59 -0.09
CA ASN A 132 -17.37 5.48 0.55
C ASN A 132 -16.73 6.73 1.18
N ASP A 133 -15.41 6.73 1.41
CA ASP A 133 -14.65 7.86 1.96
C ASP A 133 -14.06 8.75 0.86
N LEU A 134 -14.13 8.34 -0.41
CA LEU A 134 -13.53 9.07 -1.52
C LEU A 134 -14.29 10.38 -1.83
N PRO A 135 -13.59 11.43 -2.30
CA PRO A 135 -14.22 12.68 -2.69
C PRO A 135 -15.11 12.48 -3.93
N LEU A 136 -16.42 12.71 -3.76
CA LEU A 136 -17.39 12.55 -4.84
C LEU A 136 -17.08 13.43 -6.06
N ASN A 137 -16.60 14.66 -5.85
CA ASN A 137 -16.24 15.55 -6.95
C ASN A 137 -15.16 14.92 -7.85
N SER A 138 -14.09 14.37 -7.25
CA SER A 138 -13.03 13.71 -8.03
C SER A 138 -13.52 12.44 -8.72
N ILE A 139 -14.46 11.70 -8.13
CA ILE A 139 -15.11 10.55 -8.79
C ILE A 139 -15.91 11.02 -10.01
N TYR A 140 -16.63 12.14 -9.89
CA TYR A 140 -17.43 12.66 -10.99
C TYR A 140 -16.61 13.15 -12.17
N GLU A 141 -15.39 13.65 -11.94
CA GLU A 141 -14.45 14.08 -12.99
C GLU A 141 -13.70 12.92 -13.68
N LEU A 142 -13.88 11.67 -13.24
CA LEU A 142 -13.21 10.52 -13.85
C LEU A 142 -13.63 10.33 -15.31
N SER A 143 -12.67 9.96 -16.15
CA SER A 143 -12.99 9.42 -17.48
C SER A 143 -13.91 8.21 -17.36
N LYS A 144 -14.73 7.96 -18.39
CA LYS A 144 -15.64 6.82 -18.42
C LYS A 144 -14.94 5.48 -18.12
N GLU A 145 -13.75 5.28 -18.68
CA GLU A 145 -12.95 4.07 -18.45
C GLU A 145 -12.55 3.93 -16.98
N ASN A 146 -11.99 4.98 -16.38
CA ASN A 146 -11.60 4.95 -14.97
C ASN A 146 -12.81 4.83 -14.05
N PHE A 147 -13.90 5.51 -14.37
CA PHE A 147 -15.15 5.39 -13.63
C PHE A 147 -15.66 3.94 -13.61
N LEU A 148 -15.68 3.27 -14.77
CA LEU A 148 -16.06 1.86 -14.88
C LEU A 148 -15.08 0.94 -14.15
N ASN A 149 -13.77 1.20 -14.24
CA ASN A 149 -12.74 0.44 -13.52
C ASN A 149 -12.89 0.53 -12.00
N LEU A 150 -13.40 1.65 -11.48
CA LEU A 150 -13.63 1.87 -10.05
C LEU A 150 -14.99 1.31 -9.62
N VAL A 151 -16.08 1.84 -10.18
CA VAL A 151 -17.46 1.55 -9.77
C VAL A 151 -17.95 0.20 -10.29
N GLY A 152 -17.38 -0.33 -11.37
CA GLY A 152 -17.67 -1.66 -11.91
C GLY A 152 -16.87 -2.79 -11.26
N ASN A 153 -15.82 -2.48 -10.50
CA ASN A 153 -14.95 -3.49 -9.92
C ASN A 153 -15.65 -4.39 -8.90
N ILE A 154 -15.39 -5.70 -8.92
CA ILE A 154 -15.96 -6.66 -7.97
C ILE A 154 -15.51 -6.42 -6.52
N ASN A 155 -14.36 -5.78 -6.32
CA ASN A 155 -13.76 -5.58 -4.99
C ASN A 155 -14.20 -4.28 -4.31
N VAL A 156 -15.03 -3.44 -4.95
CA VAL A 156 -15.45 -2.16 -4.38
C VAL A 156 -16.28 -2.36 -3.10
N GLU A 157 -15.88 -1.69 -2.01
CA GLU A 157 -16.55 -1.76 -0.71
C GLU A 157 -17.66 -0.71 -0.63
N SER A 158 -18.85 -1.08 -1.12
CA SER A 158 -19.98 -0.17 -1.11
C SER A 158 -21.33 -0.88 -1.18
N THR A 159 -22.40 -0.16 -0.84
CA THR A 159 -23.75 -0.67 -1.05
C THR A 159 -24.16 -0.50 -2.51
N LYS A 160 -24.92 -1.45 -3.05
CA LYS A 160 -25.47 -1.36 -4.39
C LYS A 160 -26.26 -0.06 -4.63
N SER A 161 -27.05 0.36 -3.64
CA SER A 161 -27.82 1.61 -3.72
C SER A 161 -26.92 2.83 -3.86
N TYR A 162 -25.82 2.90 -3.10
CA TYR A 162 -24.88 4.01 -3.18
C TYR A 162 -24.12 4.02 -4.51
N LEU A 163 -23.66 2.86 -5.01
CA LEU A 163 -23.04 2.76 -6.33
C LEU A 163 -23.97 3.24 -7.46
N HIS A 164 -25.27 2.88 -7.40
CA HIS A 164 -26.26 3.39 -8.35
C HIS A 164 -26.40 4.91 -8.29
N GLN A 165 -26.44 5.49 -7.08
CA GLN A 165 -26.52 6.95 -6.92
C GLN A 165 -25.29 7.66 -7.49
N VAL A 166 -24.10 7.12 -7.23
CA VAL A 166 -22.84 7.66 -7.77
C VAL A 166 -22.81 7.56 -9.29
N ALA A 167 -23.21 6.42 -9.87
CA ALA A 167 -23.30 6.24 -11.31
C ALA A 167 -24.26 7.21 -11.98
N ASN A 168 -25.46 7.40 -11.43
CA ASN A 168 -26.42 8.37 -11.98
C ASN A 168 -25.85 9.79 -11.96
N LYS A 169 -25.23 10.20 -10.85
CA LYS A 169 -24.61 11.53 -10.76
C LYS A 169 -23.44 11.72 -11.72
N TRP A 170 -22.63 10.69 -11.93
CA TRP A 170 -21.55 10.74 -12.94
C TRP A 170 -22.15 10.91 -14.35
N MET A 171 -23.18 10.13 -14.69
CA MET A 171 -23.88 10.22 -15.99
C MET A 171 -24.49 11.60 -16.21
N ASP A 172 -25.16 12.16 -15.19
CA ASP A 172 -25.74 13.51 -15.23
C ASP A 172 -24.66 14.58 -15.42
N HIS A 173 -23.53 14.46 -14.71
CA HIS A 173 -22.40 15.39 -14.83
C HIS A 173 -21.79 15.37 -16.24
N HIS A 174 -21.61 14.20 -16.82
CA HIS A 174 -20.99 14.02 -18.14
C HIS A 174 -21.97 14.14 -19.31
N ASN A 175 -23.29 14.22 -19.03
CA ASN A 175 -24.35 14.06 -20.02
C ASN A 175 -24.16 12.77 -20.86
N ASP A 176 -23.70 11.70 -20.22
CA ASP A 176 -23.44 10.38 -20.81
C ASP A 176 -24.22 9.29 -20.06
N PHE A 177 -25.31 8.80 -20.66
CA PHE A 177 -26.21 7.80 -20.08
C PHE A 177 -25.92 6.36 -20.51
N THR A 178 -24.69 6.09 -20.96
CA THR A 178 -24.32 4.78 -21.51
C THR A 178 -23.72 3.83 -20.47
N ILE A 179 -23.64 4.22 -19.19
CA ILE A 179 -23.13 3.34 -18.13
C ILE A 179 -24.10 2.17 -17.91
N PRO A 180 -23.68 0.93 -18.15
CA PRO A 180 -24.54 -0.24 -17.99
C PRO A 180 -24.78 -0.50 -16.49
N LEU A 181 -25.98 -0.19 -15.98
CA LEU A 181 -26.33 -0.32 -14.56
C LEU A 181 -26.33 -1.77 -14.04
N ASP A 182 -26.30 -2.75 -14.94
CA ASP A 182 -26.15 -4.17 -14.64
C ASP A 182 -24.75 -4.52 -14.12
N ILE A 183 -23.69 -3.75 -14.44
CA ILE A 183 -22.35 -3.93 -13.85
C ILE A 183 -22.33 -3.67 -12.33
N LEU A 184 -23.40 -3.05 -11.81
CA LEU A 184 -23.61 -2.76 -10.40
C LEU A 184 -24.40 -3.88 -9.69
N LYS A 185 -24.83 -4.92 -10.42
CA LYS A 185 -25.56 -6.07 -9.89
C LYS A 185 -24.57 -7.17 -9.48
N ASN A 186 -24.84 -7.82 -8.34
CA ASN A 186 -24.11 -8.98 -7.81
C ASN A 186 -22.60 -8.78 -7.63
N LYS A 187 -22.23 -8.02 -6.60
CA LYS A 187 -20.85 -7.97 -6.09
C LYS A 187 -20.80 -8.68 -4.75
N GLU A 188 -21.02 -9.99 -4.76
CA GLU A 188 -20.83 -10.79 -3.57
C GLU A 188 -19.33 -10.90 -3.30
N THR A 189 -18.94 -10.73 -2.04
CA THR A 189 -17.55 -10.87 -1.64
C THR A 189 -17.20 -12.34 -1.63
N THR A 190 -16.28 -12.76 -2.49
CA THR A 190 -15.74 -14.12 -2.45
C THR A 190 -14.85 -14.27 -1.22
N ILE A 191 -15.16 -15.24 -0.37
CA ILE A 191 -14.30 -15.62 0.76
C ILE A 191 -13.46 -16.80 0.32
N LEU A 192 -12.13 -16.62 0.34
CA LEU A 192 -11.18 -17.70 0.10
C LEU A 192 -10.76 -18.31 1.44
N TYR A 193 -10.90 -19.62 1.57
CA TYR A 193 -10.33 -20.35 2.70
C TYR A 193 -8.89 -20.70 2.37
N SER A 194 -7.95 -20.23 3.18
CA SER A 194 -6.52 -20.37 2.89
C SER A 194 -5.81 -21.24 3.91
N ILE A 195 -4.87 -22.04 3.44
CA ILE A 195 -3.89 -22.75 4.26
C ILE A 195 -2.48 -22.35 3.84
N ILE A 196 -1.56 -22.37 4.80
CA ILE A 196 -0.13 -22.14 4.54
C ILE A 196 0.58 -23.47 4.75
N SER A 197 1.31 -23.90 3.73
CA SER A 197 2.13 -25.10 3.73
C SER A 197 3.60 -24.74 3.48
N SER A 198 4.48 -25.65 3.80
CA SER A 198 5.88 -25.57 3.41
C SER A 198 6.40 -26.97 3.10
N GLU A 199 7.29 -27.06 2.12
CA GLU A 199 7.96 -28.30 1.76
C GLU A 199 9.10 -28.66 2.72
N ASN A 200 9.65 -27.67 3.45
CA ASN A 200 10.74 -27.85 4.39
C ASN A 200 10.42 -27.11 5.71
N PRO A 201 10.59 -27.74 6.89
CA PRO A 201 10.40 -27.04 8.16
C PRO A 201 11.29 -25.78 8.34
N ASP A 202 12.37 -25.61 7.58
CA ASP A 202 13.26 -24.46 7.71
C ASP A 202 12.55 -23.11 7.48
N ILE A 203 12.83 -22.11 8.31
CA ILE A 203 12.17 -20.79 8.23
C ILE A 203 12.57 -19.97 6.99
N ASP A 204 13.72 -20.26 6.38
CA ASP A 204 14.16 -19.63 5.12
C ASP A 204 13.53 -20.31 3.88
N SER A 205 12.78 -21.38 4.09
CA SER A 205 12.03 -22.04 3.02
C SER A 205 10.87 -21.17 2.54
N GLU A 206 10.51 -21.35 1.27
CA GLU A 206 9.28 -20.78 0.76
C GLU A 206 8.07 -21.44 1.45
N GLN A 207 7.14 -20.58 1.84
CA GLN A 207 5.83 -20.94 2.36
C GLN A 207 4.82 -20.74 1.23
N PHE A 208 3.98 -21.73 0.97
CA PHE A 208 2.99 -21.70 -0.10
C PHE A 208 1.62 -21.42 0.50
N ILE A 209 0.91 -20.46 -0.09
CA ILE A 209 -0.46 -20.14 0.29
C ILE A 209 -1.38 -20.82 -0.72
N HIS A 210 -2.13 -21.81 -0.25
CA HIS A 210 -3.17 -22.44 -1.04
C HIS A 210 -4.53 -21.92 -0.63
N CYS A 211 -5.42 -21.76 -1.59
CA CYS A 211 -6.78 -21.27 -1.40
C CYS A 211 -7.81 -22.27 -1.92
N TRP A 212 -8.97 -22.24 -1.28
CA TRP A 212 -10.20 -22.90 -1.73
C TRP A 212 -11.27 -21.83 -1.94
N ASP A 213 -11.81 -21.76 -3.15
CA ASP A 213 -12.86 -20.80 -3.54
C ASP A 213 -14.29 -21.35 -3.43
N GLY A 214 -14.43 -22.61 -3.01
CA GLY A 214 -15.71 -23.33 -3.01
C GLY A 214 -15.78 -24.44 -4.05
N ASN A 215 -14.98 -24.36 -5.12
CA ASN A 215 -14.97 -25.31 -6.22
C ASN A 215 -13.58 -25.91 -6.47
N ASP A 216 -12.53 -25.08 -6.44
CA ASP A 216 -11.18 -25.45 -6.81
C ASP A 216 -10.19 -25.15 -5.68
N PHE A 217 -9.24 -26.08 -5.50
CA PHE A 217 -8.10 -25.91 -4.61
C PHE A 217 -6.88 -25.54 -5.46
N PHE A 218 -6.29 -24.38 -5.20
CA PHE A 218 -5.19 -23.86 -6.00
C PHE A 218 -4.14 -23.14 -5.15
N GLU A 219 -2.91 -23.06 -5.66
CA GLU A 219 -1.88 -22.21 -5.09
C GLU A 219 -2.14 -20.75 -5.48
N LEU A 220 -2.23 -19.87 -4.48
CA LEU A 220 -2.37 -18.42 -4.69
C LEU A 220 -1.00 -17.78 -4.93
N THR A 221 -0.02 -18.05 -4.06
CA THR A 221 1.34 -17.51 -4.15
C THR A 221 2.29 -18.21 -3.17
N SER A 222 3.60 -18.00 -3.32
CA SER A 222 4.62 -18.35 -2.33
C SER A 222 5.22 -17.10 -1.67
N ILE A 223 5.60 -17.22 -0.41
CA ILE A 223 6.20 -16.15 0.40
C ILE A 223 7.37 -16.68 1.22
N LYS A 224 8.40 -15.84 1.41
CA LYS A 224 9.41 -16.05 2.45
C LYS A 224 9.12 -15.13 3.62
N TYR A 225 9.51 -15.52 4.84
CA TYR A 225 9.34 -14.65 6.00
C TYR A 225 10.16 -13.35 5.87
N PRO A 226 9.76 -12.25 6.54
CA PRO A 226 10.56 -11.04 6.65
C PRO A 226 11.99 -11.35 7.11
N LYS A 227 12.98 -10.68 6.52
CA LYS A 227 14.39 -10.88 6.85
C LYS A 227 14.67 -10.71 8.35
N ASP A 228 14.04 -9.75 9.00
CA ASP A 228 14.13 -9.54 10.45
C ASP A 228 13.70 -10.75 11.29
N ILE A 229 12.77 -11.57 10.78
CA ILE A 229 12.35 -12.81 11.43
C ILE A 229 13.39 -13.90 11.17
N ILE A 230 13.83 -14.04 9.92
CA ILE A 230 14.84 -15.03 9.50
C ILE A 230 16.15 -14.82 10.28
N ASP A 231 16.65 -13.58 10.33
CA ASP A 231 17.91 -13.23 11.01
C ASP A 231 17.86 -13.52 12.53
N ARG A 232 16.66 -13.57 13.13
CA ARG A 232 16.45 -13.90 14.55
C ARG A 232 16.24 -15.38 14.81
N CYS A 233 15.98 -16.18 13.78
CA CYS A 233 15.77 -17.61 13.88
C CYS A 233 17.06 -18.33 13.43
N THR A 234 17.91 -18.68 14.40
CA THR A 234 19.15 -19.43 14.12
C THR A 234 18.99 -20.90 14.54
N GLY A 235 19.29 -21.83 13.64
CA GLY A 235 19.25 -23.29 13.89
C GLY A 235 17.85 -23.91 13.75
N GLU A 236 17.56 -24.94 14.56
CA GLU A 236 16.32 -25.76 14.50
C GLU A 236 15.08 -25.11 15.18
N HIS A 237 15.18 -23.86 15.64
CA HIS A 237 14.16 -23.24 16.48
C HIS A 237 13.53 -22.02 15.80
N ILE A 238 12.26 -22.18 15.45
CA ILE A 238 11.49 -21.30 14.56
C ILE A 238 10.59 -20.37 15.41
N LEU A 239 10.11 -19.29 14.81
CA LEU A 239 9.02 -18.50 15.37
C LEU A 239 7.77 -19.38 15.53
N GLU A 240 7.34 -19.65 16.76
CA GLU A 240 6.21 -20.53 17.05
C GLU A 240 4.97 -19.78 17.52
N GLY A 241 3.79 -20.33 17.23
CA GLY A 241 2.52 -19.81 17.72
C GLY A 241 2.12 -18.46 17.11
N MET A 242 2.74 -18.06 16.00
CA MET A 242 2.31 -16.90 15.22
C MET A 242 0.97 -17.16 14.52
N LYS A 243 0.32 -16.08 14.08
CA LYS A 243 -0.90 -16.14 13.30
C LYS A 243 -0.78 -15.31 12.04
N ILE A 244 -1.38 -15.80 10.95
CA ILE A 244 -1.48 -15.08 9.69
C ILE A 244 -2.96 -14.89 9.37
N VAL A 245 -3.34 -13.69 8.95
CA VAL A 245 -4.71 -13.36 8.52
C VAL A 245 -4.68 -12.51 7.26
N GLY A 246 -5.59 -12.80 6.33
CA GLY A 246 -5.75 -12.03 5.10
C GLY A 246 -6.81 -10.94 5.24
N ARG A 247 -6.56 -9.80 4.59
CA ARG A 247 -7.58 -8.77 4.29
C ARG A 247 -7.29 -8.16 2.94
N ARG A 248 -8.26 -8.25 2.02
CA ARG A 248 -8.12 -7.74 0.64
C ARG A 248 -6.86 -8.30 -0.01
N TYR A 249 -5.99 -7.44 -0.53
CA TYR A 249 -4.73 -7.81 -1.17
C TYR A 249 -3.55 -7.93 -0.20
N SER A 250 -3.80 -7.91 1.11
CA SER A 250 -2.75 -7.93 2.14
C SER A 250 -2.87 -9.13 3.07
N LEU A 251 -1.73 -9.67 3.49
CA LEU A 251 -1.62 -10.68 4.55
C LEU A 251 -0.89 -10.08 5.75
N TYR A 252 -1.31 -10.43 6.95
CA TYR A 252 -0.76 -9.90 8.18
C TYR A 252 -0.21 -11.02 9.03
N LEU A 253 1.09 -11.02 9.29
CA LEU A 253 1.78 -11.93 10.21
C LEU A 253 1.92 -11.26 11.57
N CYS A 254 1.42 -11.94 12.59
CA CYS A 254 1.25 -11.39 13.91
C CYS A 254 1.73 -12.34 15.00
N GLY A 255 2.40 -11.77 16.01
CA GLY A 255 2.79 -12.48 17.22
C GLY A 255 3.79 -13.60 16.95
N GLY A 256 3.84 -14.54 17.89
CA GLY A 256 4.79 -15.64 17.91
C GLY A 256 5.90 -15.44 18.94
N GLU A 257 6.57 -16.53 19.30
CA GLU A 257 7.71 -16.54 20.22
C GLU A 257 8.91 -17.12 19.50
N PHE A 258 9.99 -16.35 19.49
CA PHE A 258 11.28 -16.85 19.07
C PHE A 258 11.77 -17.78 20.16
N TYR A 259 12.07 -19.04 19.81
CA TYR A 259 12.49 -20.06 20.77
C TYR A 259 11.41 -20.27 21.84
N TYR A 260 10.51 -21.23 21.59
CA TYR A 260 9.37 -21.49 22.45
C TYR A 260 9.76 -21.65 23.93
N GLY A 261 9.11 -20.91 24.82
CA GLY A 261 9.37 -20.92 26.26
C GLY A 261 10.50 -19.99 26.73
N THR A 262 11.09 -19.16 25.87
CA THR A 262 12.11 -18.18 26.26
C THR A 262 11.58 -16.81 26.70
N GLY A 263 10.30 -16.54 26.47
CA GLY A 263 9.67 -15.23 26.68
C GLY A 263 10.03 -14.18 25.62
N LYS A 264 10.73 -14.56 24.54
CA LYS A 264 11.13 -13.63 23.47
C LYS A 264 10.08 -13.56 22.37
N PHE A 265 9.08 -12.71 22.56
CA PHE A 265 7.98 -12.57 21.62
C PHE A 265 8.31 -11.70 20.40
N ASN A 266 7.80 -12.09 19.24
CA ASN A 266 7.67 -11.20 18.10
C ASN A 266 6.51 -10.22 18.35
N LYS A 267 6.84 -8.94 18.54
CA LYS A 267 5.84 -7.87 18.62
C LYS A 267 5.53 -7.23 17.28
N ASN A 268 6.36 -7.45 16.26
CA ASN A 268 6.17 -6.80 14.97
C ASN A 268 4.99 -7.43 14.23
N VAL A 269 4.10 -6.57 13.74
CA VAL A 269 3.06 -6.93 12.78
C VAL A 269 3.62 -6.63 11.40
N TRP A 270 3.72 -7.68 10.59
CA TRP A 270 4.22 -7.58 9.23
C TRP A 270 3.07 -7.68 8.24
N ARG A 271 3.01 -6.75 7.29
CA ARG A 271 2.04 -6.78 6.19
C ARG A 271 2.74 -7.19 4.90
N TYR A 272 2.29 -8.27 4.29
CA TYR A 272 2.68 -8.67 2.95
C TYR A 272 1.67 -8.14 1.94
N CYS A 273 2.15 -7.41 0.92
CA CYS A 273 1.32 -6.94 -0.17
C CYS A 273 1.34 -7.95 -1.33
N LEU A 274 0.19 -8.53 -1.68
CA LEU A 274 0.07 -9.51 -2.78
C LEU A 274 0.32 -8.87 -4.16
N ILE A 275 0.10 -7.55 -4.30
CA ILE A 275 0.32 -6.82 -5.56
C ILE A 275 1.81 -6.66 -5.84
N SER A 276 2.59 -6.20 -4.85
CA SER A 276 4.02 -5.93 -5.03
C SER A 276 4.94 -7.05 -4.57
N LYS A 277 4.39 -8.05 -3.89
CA LYS A 277 5.10 -9.19 -3.31
C LYS A 277 6.18 -8.78 -2.31
N LYS A 278 5.92 -7.74 -1.51
CA LYS A 278 6.84 -7.17 -0.52
C LYS A 278 6.25 -7.16 0.89
N TRP A 279 7.13 -7.31 1.87
CA TRP A 279 6.82 -7.12 3.28
C TRP A 279 7.04 -5.68 3.72
N PHE A 280 6.15 -5.21 4.58
CA PHE A 280 6.22 -3.94 5.26
C PHE A 280 6.04 -4.17 6.76
N LEU A 281 6.84 -3.49 7.58
CA LEU A 281 6.53 -3.38 9.00
C LEU A 281 5.31 -2.47 9.14
N GLU A 282 4.18 -3.06 9.52
CA GLU A 282 2.91 -2.35 9.62
C GLU A 282 2.83 -1.59 10.94
N THR A 283 3.08 -2.30 12.05
CA THR A 283 3.04 -1.73 13.39
C THR A 283 3.75 -2.66 14.38
N VAL A 284 3.81 -2.24 15.65
CA VAL A 284 4.34 -3.03 16.76
C VAL A 284 3.23 -3.23 17.78
N MET A 285 2.90 -4.48 18.07
CA MET A 285 1.96 -4.85 19.13
C MET A 285 2.42 -4.30 20.48
N PRO A 286 1.52 -3.76 21.32
CA PRO A 286 1.86 -3.32 22.67
C PRO A 286 2.50 -4.46 23.49
N ASN A 287 1.84 -5.62 23.45
CA ASN A 287 2.22 -6.81 24.19
C ASN A 287 2.53 -7.96 23.22
N GLY A 288 3.67 -8.62 23.45
CA GLY A 288 4.05 -9.79 22.66
C GLY A 288 3.35 -11.04 23.19
N ARG A 289 2.86 -11.89 22.28
CA ARG A 289 2.11 -13.09 22.64
C ARG A 289 2.10 -14.15 21.53
N VAL A 290 1.87 -15.39 21.94
CA VAL A 290 1.67 -16.58 21.09
C VAL A 290 0.26 -17.13 21.21
N ASN A 291 -0.12 -17.98 20.25
CA ASN A 291 -1.33 -18.81 20.30
C ASN A 291 -2.61 -18.00 20.53
N MET A 292 -2.61 -16.74 20.10
CA MET A 292 -3.75 -15.85 20.11
C MET A 292 -4.72 -16.17 18.98
N THR A 293 -5.94 -15.65 19.07
CA THR A 293 -6.85 -15.57 17.91
C THR A 293 -6.73 -14.18 17.29
N ILE A 294 -6.64 -14.12 15.96
CA ILE A 294 -6.70 -12.85 15.23
C ILE A 294 -7.80 -12.89 14.18
N ALA A 295 -8.45 -11.75 13.97
CA ALA A 295 -9.47 -11.59 12.94
C ALA A 295 -9.57 -10.15 12.48
N PHE A 296 -9.95 -9.95 11.23
CA PHE A 296 -10.36 -8.64 10.74
C PHE A 296 -11.87 -8.45 10.91
N VAL A 297 -12.24 -7.30 11.47
CA VAL A 297 -13.61 -6.78 11.44
C VAL A 297 -13.55 -5.41 10.78
N LYS A 298 -14.01 -5.33 9.52
CA LYS A 298 -13.82 -4.15 8.66
C LYS A 298 -12.34 -3.76 8.57
N ASN A 299 -11.98 -2.56 9.00
CA ASN A 299 -10.63 -1.99 9.04
C ASN A 299 -9.90 -2.24 10.38
N LYS A 300 -10.43 -3.12 11.24
CA LYS A 300 -9.86 -3.40 12.55
C LYS A 300 -9.28 -4.80 12.61
N LEU A 301 -7.99 -4.91 12.88
CA LEU A 301 -7.32 -6.15 13.22
C LEU A 301 -7.42 -6.37 14.72
N ILE A 302 -8.18 -7.39 15.12
CA ILE A 302 -8.46 -7.72 16.52
C ILE A 302 -7.56 -8.88 16.92
N PHE A 303 -6.90 -8.75 18.06
CA PHE A 303 -6.09 -9.77 18.71
C PHE A 303 -6.77 -10.16 20.01
N VAL A 304 -7.04 -11.44 20.22
CA VAL A 304 -7.76 -11.95 21.40
C VAL A 304 -6.93 -13.01 22.10
N GLY A 305 -6.69 -12.79 23.40
CA GLY A 305 -6.09 -13.73 24.33
C GLY A 305 -4.69 -14.21 23.92
N GLY A 306 -4.39 -15.47 24.21
CA GLY A 306 -3.09 -16.08 23.96
C GLY A 306 -2.19 -16.07 25.21
N ARG A 307 -0.88 -16.23 25.00
CA ARG A 307 0.12 -16.29 26.08
C ARG A 307 1.27 -15.33 25.80
N GLY A 308 1.47 -14.37 26.69
CA GLY A 308 2.71 -13.59 26.80
C GLY A 308 3.56 -14.19 27.92
N ASP A 309 4.03 -13.35 28.86
CA ASP A 309 4.65 -13.82 30.10
C ASP A 309 3.70 -14.71 30.92
N THR A 310 2.40 -14.38 30.86
CA THR A 310 1.31 -15.18 31.41
C THR A 310 0.21 -15.35 30.37
N ALA A 311 -0.71 -16.30 30.62
CA ALA A 311 -1.92 -16.43 29.82
C ALA A 311 -2.80 -15.18 29.99
N THR A 312 -3.36 -14.68 28.90
CA THR A 312 -4.18 -13.45 28.91
C THR A 312 -5.50 -13.66 28.17
N THR A 313 -6.51 -12.89 28.57
CA THR A 313 -7.81 -12.74 27.90
C THR A 313 -7.96 -11.35 27.25
N ASP A 314 -6.90 -10.55 27.23
CA ASP A 314 -6.91 -9.19 26.71
C ASP A 314 -7.30 -9.13 25.24
N VAL A 315 -7.92 -8.01 24.87
CA VAL A 315 -8.26 -7.68 23.50
C VAL A 315 -7.54 -6.41 23.07
N ASP A 316 -6.65 -6.55 22.09
CA ASP A 316 -6.04 -5.41 21.41
C ASP A 316 -6.70 -5.23 20.04
N ILE A 317 -6.98 -3.99 19.68
CA ILE A 317 -7.64 -3.64 18.41
C ILE A 317 -6.76 -2.63 17.68
N TYR A 318 -6.19 -3.04 16.56
CA TYR A 318 -5.44 -2.17 15.66
C TYR A 318 -6.33 -1.67 14.53
N ASP A 319 -6.42 -0.35 14.34
CA ASP A 319 -7.12 0.26 13.21
C ASP A 319 -6.12 0.57 12.08
N ILE A 320 -6.22 -0.18 10.97
CA ILE A 320 -5.26 -0.07 9.86
C ILE A 320 -5.34 1.26 9.10
N TYR A 321 -6.42 2.03 9.25
CA TYR A 321 -6.56 3.33 8.58
C TYR A 321 -5.95 4.46 9.41
N THR A 322 -5.82 4.28 10.72
CA THR A 322 -5.27 5.32 11.61
C THR A 322 -3.91 4.97 12.19
N GLY A 323 -3.53 3.69 12.17
CA GLY A 323 -2.28 3.21 12.75
C GLY A 323 -2.33 3.13 14.28
N ASN A 324 -3.50 3.26 14.90
CA ASN A 324 -3.65 3.31 16.35
C ASN A 324 -4.12 1.97 16.93
N PHE A 325 -3.67 1.69 18.15
CA PHE A 325 -4.20 0.61 18.99
C PHE A 325 -5.21 1.17 19.99
N ASN A 326 -6.36 0.51 20.09
CA ASN A 326 -7.27 0.62 21.21
C ASN A 326 -7.18 -0.67 22.04
N TYR A 327 -7.03 -0.54 23.34
CA TYR A 327 -6.93 -1.64 24.29
C TYR A 327 -8.21 -1.73 25.10
N THR A 328 -8.75 -2.94 25.25
CA THR A 328 -9.82 -3.22 26.19
C THR A 328 -9.38 -4.39 27.06
N VAL A 329 -9.15 -4.10 28.35
CA VAL A 329 -8.98 -5.13 29.37
C VAL A 329 -10.39 -5.63 29.69
N VAL A 330 -10.64 -6.92 29.47
CA VAL A 330 -11.94 -7.57 29.74
C VAL A 330 -11.94 -8.17 31.13
#